data_AF-A0AAP6VAF1-F1
#
_entry.id   AF-A0AAP6VAF1-F1
#
_cell.length_a   1.000
_cell.length_b   1.000
_cell.length_c   1.000
_cell.angle_alpha   90.00
_cell.angle_beta   90.00
_cell.angle_gamma   90.00
#
_symmetry.space_group_name_H-M   'P 1'
#
loop_
_entity.id
_entity.type
_entity.pdbx_description
1 polymer ?
#
loop_
_entity_poly.entity_id
_entity_poly.type
_entity_poly.pdbx_seq_one_letter_code
_entity_poly.pdbx_strand_id
1 'polypeptide(L)'
;LIIPFLTSITGGLIMVYIIGTPITAFTSLLTNFLDSLGNSSLLIFGGVIGLLSGIDYGGPINKTVFAFVLTMQAEGLNGPITALQLVNTATPIGFGLAFFFAKLFRKNIYTKLEVETLKSAVPMGVINIVEGVIPLVMNDIVRGVIATAIGGFVGGATTMILGADATVPFGGVLMIPTMSKPLAGIIAIVVNAVVTGLVLAIIKKDVTEKDMEALVEKEEEEINLEDIQIF
;
A
#
# COMPACT_ATOMS: atom_id res chain seq x y z
N LEU A 1 -38.05 -24.07 -1.50
CA LEU A 1 -36.95 -24.57 -0.63
C LEU A 1 -36.27 -25.82 -1.19
N ILE A 2 -37.01 -26.80 -1.73
CA ILE A 2 -36.44 -28.03 -2.31
C ILE A 2 -35.53 -27.75 -3.53
N ILE A 3 -35.98 -26.93 -4.49
CA ILE A 3 -35.18 -26.61 -5.69
C ILE A 3 -33.86 -25.90 -5.33
N PRO A 4 -33.86 -24.80 -4.53
CA PRO A 4 -32.61 -24.18 -4.06
C PRO A 4 -31.69 -25.13 -3.30
N PHE A 5 -32.24 -26.05 -2.50
CA PHE A 5 -31.47 -27.02 -1.75
C PHE A 5 -30.75 -28.03 -2.66
N LEU A 6 -31.46 -28.59 -3.65
CA LEU A 6 -30.88 -29.53 -4.61
C LEU A 6 -29.89 -28.86 -5.55
N THR A 7 -30.13 -27.63 -5.99
CA THR A 7 -29.19 -26.89 -6.83
C THR A 7 -27.93 -26.49 -6.06
N SER A 8 -28.03 -26.06 -4.80
CA SER A 8 -26.86 -25.76 -3.97
C SER A 8 -26.03 -27.01 -3.65
N ILE A 9 -26.66 -28.15 -3.35
CA ILE A 9 -25.93 -29.42 -3.15
C ILE A 9 -25.23 -29.84 -4.44
N THR A 10 -25.94 -29.85 -5.57
CA THR A 10 -25.36 -30.26 -6.85
C THR A 10 -24.23 -29.33 -7.27
N GLY A 11 -24.43 -28.02 -7.14
CA GLY A 11 -23.40 -27.01 -7.42
C GLY A 11 -22.19 -27.13 -6.49
N GLY A 12 -22.41 -27.38 -5.19
CA GLY A 12 -21.35 -27.63 -4.22
C GLY A 12 -20.53 -28.88 -4.54
N LEU A 13 -21.20 -29.97 -4.92
CA LEU A 13 -20.53 -31.21 -5.34
C LEU A 13 -19.71 -31.02 -6.63
N ILE A 14 -20.25 -30.30 -7.62
CA ILE A 14 -19.52 -29.93 -8.84
C ILE A 14 -18.29 -29.08 -8.48
N MET A 15 -18.47 -28.10 -7.59
CA MET A 15 -17.38 -27.23 -7.15
C MET A 15 -16.28 -28.02 -6.45
N VAL A 16 -16.61 -28.96 -5.56
CA VAL A 16 -15.61 -29.75 -4.83
C VAL A 16 -14.88 -30.74 -5.73
N TYR A 17 -15.62 -31.52 -6.53
CA TYR A 17 -15.03 -32.67 -7.24
C TYR A 17 -14.54 -32.35 -8.65
N ILE A 18 -15.23 -31.48 -9.39
CA ILE A 18 -14.90 -31.18 -10.79
C ILE A 18 -14.01 -29.95 -10.87
N ILE A 19 -14.35 -28.89 -10.13
CA ILE A 19 -13.64 -27.60 -10.20
C ILE A 19 -12.50 -27.52 -9.16
N GLY A 20 -12.70 -28.07 -7.96
CA GLY A 20 -11.74 -28.00 -6.86
C GLY A 20 -10.44 -28.74 -7.15
N THR A 21 -10.52 -29.89 -7.82
CA THR A 21 -9.36 -30.70 -8.19
C THR A 21 -8.36 -29.97 -9.12
N PRO A 22 -8.77 -29.39 -10.27
CA PRO A 22 -7.85 -28.63 -11.12
C PRO A 22 -7.36 -27.34 -10.46
N ILE A 23 -8.18 -26.69 -9.62
CA ILE A 23 -7.75 -25.53 -8.83
C ILE A 23 -6.63 -25.95 -7.87
N THR A 24 -6.85 -26.98 -7.05
CA THR A 24 -5.86 -27.47 -6.07
C THR A 24 -4.55 -27.90 -6.75
N ALA A 25 -4.63 -28.53 -7.93
CA ALA A 25 -3.45 -28.91 -8.70
C ALA A 25 -2.66 -27.69 -9.20
N PHE A 26 -3.36 -26.68 -9.72
CA PHE A 26 -2.75 -25.42 -10.18
C PHE A 26 -2.14 -24.63 -9.00
N THR A 27 -2.83 -24.60 -7.87
CA THR A 27 -2.33 -24.05 -6.61
C THR A 27 -1.08 -24.74 -6.13
N SER A 28 -1.08 -26.07 -6.11
CA SER A 28 0.09 -26.83 -5.67
C SER A 28 1.26 -26.54 -6.61
N LEU A 29 1.02 -26.38 -7.91
CA LEU A 29 2.03 -25.97 -8.87
C LEU A 29 2.57 -24.57 -8.56
N LEU A 30 1.71 -23.57 -8.31
CA LEU A 30 2.12 -22.22 -7.96
C LEU A 30 2.86 -22.16 -6.61
N THR A 31 2.37 -22.87 -5.61
CA THR A 31 2.97 -22.96 -4.27
C THR A 31 4.34 -23.60 -4.36
N ASN A 32 4.45 -24.76 -5.02
CA ASN A 32 5.74 -25.42 -5.25
C ASN A 32 6.68 -24.56 -6.10
N PHE A 33 6.16 -23.81 -7.07
CA PHE A 33 6.96 -22.87 -7.85
C PHE A 33 7.54 -21.79 -6.93
N LEU A 34 6.73 -21.18 -6.08
CA LEU A 34 7.17 -20.16 -5.11
C LEU A 34 8.10 -20.72 -4.04
N ASP A 35 7.87 -21.95 -3.57
CA ASP A 35 8.75 -22.63 -2.62
C ASP A 35 10.07 -23.04 -3.27
N SER A 36 10.07 -23.31 -4.58
CA SER A 36 11.28 -23.58 -5.37
C SER A 36 12.07 -22.32 -5.72
N LEU A 37 11.49 -21.13 -5.51
CA LEU A 37 12.20 -19.87 -5.71
C LEU A 37 13.25 -19.70 -4.61
N GLY A 38 14.52 -19.64 -5.00
CA GLY A 38 15.57 -19.20 -4.08
C GLY A 38 15.32 -17.77 -3.57
N ASN A 39 16.03 -17.37 -2.51
CA ASN A 39 15.86 -16.05 -1.87
C ASN A 39 15.90 -14.86 -2.85
N SER A 40 16.67 -14.94 -3.93
CA SER A 40 16.73 -13.89 -4.97
C SER A 40 15.41 -13.71 -5.72
N SER A 41 14.65 -14.79 -5.91
CA SER A 41 13.38 -14.76 -6.65
C SER A 41 12.22 -14.35 -5.74
N LEU A 42 12.25 -14.71 -4.45
CA LEU A 42 11.32 -14.17 -3.44
C LEU A 42 11.48 -12.67 -3.25
N LEU A 43 12.73 -12.17 -3.29
CA LEU A 43 13.03 -10.74 -3.26
C LEU A 43 12.36 -10.01 -4.43
N ILE A 44 12.58 -10.48 -5.66
CA ILE A 44 12.01 -9.86 -6.87
C ILE A 44 10.48 -9.94 -6.83
N PHE A 45 9.93 -11.10 -6.46
CA PHE A 45 8.49 -11.30 -6.41
C PHE A 45 7.81 -10.38 -5.40
N GLY A 46 8.30 -10.33 -4.15
CA GLY A 46 7.81 -9.40 -3.13
C GLY A 46 7.98 -7.95 -3.54
N GLY A 47 9.11 -7.61 -4.15
CA GLY A 47 9.38 -6.26 -4.62
C GLY A 47 8.43 -5.82 -5.73
N VAL A 48 8.11 -6.69 -6.69
CA VAL A 48 7.12 -6.38 -7.74
C VAL A 48 5.73 -6.17 -7.15
N ILE A 49 5.31 -7.02 -6.20
CA ILE A 49 4.01 -6.85 -5.51
C ILE A 49 3.95 -5.49 -4.81
N GLY A 50 4.98 -5.15 -4.02
CA GLY A 50 5.03 -3.89 -3.29
C GLY A 50 5.13 -2.67 -4.21
N LEU A 51 5.87 -2.77 -5.30
CA LEU A 51 5.92 -1.71 -6.31
C LEU A 51 4.52 -1.47 -6.89
N LEU A 52 3.85 -2.53 -7.35
CA LEU A 52 2.55 -2.40 -8.01
C LEU A 52 1.43 -2.00 -7.05
N SER A 53 1.53 -2.30 -5.75
CA SER A 53 0.52 -1.88 -4.77
C SER A 53 0.60 -0.40 -4.41
N GLY A 54 1.80 0.20 -4.45
CA GLY A 54 2.03 1.59 -4.03
C GLY A 54 1.84 2.65 -5.11
N ILE A 55 1.87 2.30 -6.40
CA ILE A 55 1.95 3.28 -7.50
C ILE A 55 0.67 4.09 -7.73
N ASP A 56 -0.49 3.54 -7.39
CA ASP A 56 -1.79 4.16 -7.65
C ASP A 56 -2.62 4.42 -6.38
N TYR A 57 -2.00 4.31 -5.21
CA TYR A 57 -2.56 4.70 -3.91
C TYR A 57 -3.97 4.15 -3.65
N GLY A 58 -4.18 2.85 -3.92
CA GLY A 58 -5.48 2.19 -3.72
C GLY A 58 -6.37 2.13 -4.97
N GLY A 59 -5.84 2.56 -6.12
CA GLY A 59 -6.51 2.57 -7.41
C GLY A 59 -6.71 1.19 -8.07
N PRO A 60 -6.96 1.18 -9.40
CA PRO A 60 -7.22 -0.04 -10.16
C PRO A 60 -6.08 -1.07 -10.12
N ILE A 61 -4.82 -0.64 -10.20
CA ILE A 61 -3.65 -1.52 -10.19
C ILE A 61 -3.52 -2.19 -8.84
N ASN A 62 -3.57 -1.43 -7.73
CA ASN A 62 -3.55 -2.03 -6.39
C ASN A 62 -4.70 -3.03 -6.20
N LYS A 63 -5.91 -2.74 -6.70
CA LYS A 63 -7.05 -3.68 -6.62
C LYS A 63 -6.85 -4.94 -7.46
N THR A 64 -6.24 -4.83 -8.64
CA THR A 64 -5.90 -5.99 -9.46
C THR A 64 -4.85 -6.87 -8.77
N VAL A 65 -3.80 -6.26 -8.21
CA VAL A 65 -2.79 -7.01 -7.45
C VAL A 65 -3.42 -7.62 -6.21
N PHE A 66 -4.24 -6.88 -5.46
CA PHE A 66 -4.97 -7.38 -4.29
C PHE A 66 -5.81 -8.60 -4.63
N ALA A 67 -6.58 -8.58 -5.73
CA ALA A 67 -7.35 -9.73 -6.17
C ALA A 67 -6.45 -10.94 -6.46
N PHE A 68 -5.31 -10.74 -7.13
CA PHE A 68 -4.34 -11.79 -7.40
C PHE A 68 -3.71 -12.36 -6.12
N VAL A 69 -3.26 -11.54 -5.19
CA VAL A 69 -2.64 -12.05 -3.95
C VAL A 69 -3.68 -12.62 -2.98
N LEU A 70 -4.94 -12.18 -3.06
CA LEU A 70 -6.05 -12.76 -2.30
C LEU A 70 -6.40 -14.16 -2.78
N THR A 71 -6.37 -14.42 -4.10
CA THR A 71 -6.53 -15.80 -4.58
C THR A 71 -5.37 -16.67 -4.10
N MET A 72 -4.13 -16.17 -4.13
CA MET A 72 -2.99 -16.91 -3.55
C MET A 72 -3.17 -17.22 -2.05
N GLN A 73 -3.74 -16.29 -1.28
CA GLN A 73 -4.05 -16.53 0.13
C GLN A 73 -5.13 -17.61 0.31
N ALA A 74 -6.18 -17.62 -0.53
CA ALA A 74 -7.19 -18.68 -0.50
C ALA A 74 -6.59 -20.07 -0.74
N GLU A 75 -5.46 -20.08 -1.44
CA GLU A 75 -4.66 -21.25 -1.78
C GLU A 75 -3.55 -21.57 -0.75
N GLY A 76 -3.50 -20.84 0.38
CA GLY A 76 -2.60 -21.10 1.51
C GLY A 76 -1.31 -20.25 1.53
N LEU A 77 -1.11 -19.36 0.56
CA LEU A 77 0.07 -18.51 0.45
C LEU A 77 -0.18 -17.11 1.04
N ASN A 78 0.13 -16.92 2.32
CA ASN A 78 -0.11 -15.66 3.04
C ASN A 78 0.97 -14.58 2.82
N GLY A 79 2.17 -14.94 2.38
CA GLY A 79 3.26 -13.97 2.18
C GLY A 79 2.92 -12.83 1.20
N PRO A 80 2.42 -13.13 -0.02
CA PRO A 80 2.14 -12.13 -1.04
C PRO A 80 1.11 -11.06 -0.63
N ILE A 81 0.01 -11.49 0.00
CA ILE A 81 -1.02 -10.58 0.51
C ILE A 81 -0.45 -9.72 1.65
N THR A 82 0.39 -10.30 2.51
CA THR A 82 1.05 -9.57 3.59
C THR A 82 1.97 -8.49 3.04
N ALA A 83 2.74 -8.78 1.99
CA ALA A 83 3.62 -7.81 1.33
C ALA A 83 2.84 -6.60 0.81
N LEU A 84 1.73 -6.83 0.11
CA LEU A 84 0.86 -5.75 -0.38
C LEU A 84 0.31 -4.90 0.77
N GLN A 85 -0.22 -5.53 1.81
CA GLN A 85 -0.86 -4.81 2.92
C GLN A 85 0.15 -3.98 3.73
N LEU A 86 1.31 -4.53 4.02
CA LEU A 86 2.36 -3.81 4.74
C LEU A 86 2.91 -2.63 3.93
N VAL A 87 3.02 -2.77 2.61
CA VAL A 87 3.44 -1.67 1.73
C VAL A 87 2.42 -0.56 1.69
N ASN A 88 1.13 -0.89 1.61
CA ASN A 88 0.05 0.09 1.62
C ASN A 88 -0.02 0.84 2.96
N THR A 89 0.21 0.13 4.07
CA THR A 89 0.32 0.72 5.41
C THR A 89 1.52 1.67 5.54
N ALA A 90 2.67 1.26 5.00
CA ALA A 90 3.90 2.02 5.11
C ALA A 90 3.94 3.26 4.20
N THR A 91 3.19 3.28 3.10
CA THR A 91 3.23 4.35 2.10
C THR A 91 2.91 5.72 2.72
N PRO A 92 1.76 5.94 3.41
CA PRO A 92 1.47 7.24 4.02
C PRO A 92 2.44 7.60 5.15
N ILE A 93 2.91 6.60 5.91
CA ILE A 93 3.93 6.78 6.94
C ILE A 93 5.24 7.29 6.31
N GLY A 94 5.61 6.78 5.14
CA GLY A 94 6.77 7.22 4.38
C GLY A 94 6.71 8.68 3.95
N PHE A 95 5.54 9.17 3.51
CA PHE A 95 5.33 10.60 3.25
C PHE A 95 5.47 11.44 4.52
N GLY A 96 4.96 10.95 5.65
CA GLY A 96 5.19 11.56 6.96
C GLY A 96 6.68 11.65 7.32
N LEU A 97 7.43 10.58 7.11
CA LEU A 97 8.88 10.56 7.38
C LEU A 97 9.67 11.47 6.44
N ALA A 98 9.22 11.64 5.19
CA ALA A 98 9.84 12.56 4.24
C ALA A 98 9.89 13.99 4.79
N PHE A 99 8.89 14.44 5.55
CA PHE A 99 8.87 15.77 6.18
C PHE A 99 10.03 15.93 7.16
N PHE A 100 10.28 14.93 8.01
CA PHE A 100 11.37 14.94 8.97
C PHE A 100 12.74 14.83 8.28
N PHE A 101 12.88 13.97 7.28
CA PHE A 101 14.12 13.84 6.51
C PHE A 101 14.45 15.10 5.72
N ALA A 102 13.47 15.73 5.09
CA ALA A 102 13.66 17.01 4.40
C ALA A 102 14.18 18.10 5.34
N LYS A 103 13.59 18.21 6.54
CA LYS A 103 14.05 19.16 7.55
C LYS A 103 15.48 18.87 8.02
N LEU A 104 15.86 17.60 8.15
CA LEU A 104 17.23 17.19 8.46
C LEU A 104 18.22 17.61 7.35
N PHE A 105 17.79 17.54 6.08
CA PHE A 105 18.56 18.03 4.93
C PHE A 105 18.45 19.54 4.70
N ARG A 106 17.82 20.30 5.62
CA ARG A 106 17.55 21.75 5.51
C ARG A 106 16.75 22.12 4.26
N LYS A 107 15.91 21.20 3.79
CA LYS A 107 14.98 21.40 2.69
C LYS A 107 13.57 21.64 3.21
N ASN A 108 12.80 22.45 2.51
CA ASN A 108 11.38 22.62 2.75
C ASN A 108 10.59 22.09 1.55
N ILE A 109 10.22 20.82 1.59
CA ILE A 109 9.56 20.13 0.48
C ILE A 109 8.03 20.13 0.58
N TYR A 110 7.46 20.65 1.68
CA TYR A 110 6.02 20.65 1.93
C TYR A 110 5.49 22.05 2.19
N THR A 111 4.35 22.37 1.58
CA THR A 111 3.60 23.60 1.86
C THR A 111 2.84 23.47 3.19
N LYS A 112 2.31 24.57 3.73
CA LYS A 112 1.51 24.52 4.98
C LYS A 112 0.29 23.61 4.84
N LEU A 113 -0.40 23.67 3.72
CA LEU A 113 -1.57 22.84 3.42
C LEU A 113 -1.17 21.35 3.29
N GLU A 114 -0.03 21.06 2.65
CA GLU A 114 0.50 19.71 2.61
C GLU A 114 0.87 19.18 4.01
N VAL A 115 1.41 20.03 4.90
CA VAL A 115 1.69 19.64 6.28
C VAL A 115 0.41 19.33 7.06
N GLU A 116 -0.67 20.08 6.88
CA GLU A 116 -1.96 19.75 7.49
C GLU A 116 -2.52 18.43 6.92
N THR A 117 -2.39 18.22 5.61
CA THR A 117 -2.77 16.96 4.96
C THR A 117 -1.98 15.77 5.50
N LEU A 118 -0.69 15.93 5.79
CA LEU A 118 0.14 14.86 6.38
C LEU A 118 -0.36 14.42 7.76
N LYS A 119 -0.88 15.34 8.58
CA LYS A 119 -1.40 15.01 9.92
C LYS A 119 -2.58 14.06 9.89
N SER A 120 -3.40 14.11 8.84
CA SER A 120 -4.51 13.18 8.63
C SER A 120 -4.09 11.94 7.81
N ALA A 121 -3.22 12.10 6.82
CA ALA A 121 -2.74 11.02 5.96
C ALA A 121 -1.97 9.93 6.71
N VAL A 122 -1.10 10.29 7.66
CA VAL A 122 -0.28 9.30 8.38
C VAL A 122 -1.15 8.36 9.23
N PRO A 123 -2.08 8.84 10.09
CA PRO A 123 -3.00 7.96 10.81
C PRO A 123 -3.86 7.08 9.89
N MET A 124 -4.32 7.61 8.76
CA MET A 124 -5.04 6.83 7.75
C MET A 124 -4.19 5.65 7.24
N GLY A 125 -2.90 5.87 6.98
CA GLY A 125 -1.97 4.80 6.61
C GLY A 125 -1.80 3.71 7.66
N VAL A 126 -1.79 4.07 8.95
CA VAL A 126 -1.67 3.08 10.04
C VAL A 126 -2.78 2.03 10.00
N ILE A 127 -3.98 2.43 9.61
CA ILE A 127 -5.14 1.54 9.43
C ILE A 127 -5.33 1.06 7.98
N ASN A 128 -4.29 1.24 7.14
CA ASN A 128 -4.22 0.80 5.75
C ASN A 128 -5.20 1.51 4.80
N ILE A 129 -5.38 2.81 5.00
CA ILE A 129 -6.01 3.73 4.05
C ILE A 129 -4.90 4.55 3.40
N VAL A 130 -4.62 4.26 2.13
CA VAL A 130 -3.50 4.86 1.38
C VAL A 130 -3.95 6.08 0.57
N GLU A 131 -5.25 6.23 0.36
CA GLU A 131 -5.90 7.30 -0.41
C GLU A 131 -5.66 8.69 0.20
N GLY A 132 -5.40 8.76 1.51
CA GLY A 132 -5.08 10.00 2.21
C GLY A 132 -3.86 10.74 1.66
N VAL A 133 -3.02 10.07 0.86
CA VAL A 133 -1.80 10.62 0.27
C VAL A 133 -2.04 11.19 -1.14
N ILE A 134 -3.19 10.91 -1.77
CA ILE A 134 -3.49 11.38 -3.12
C ILE A 134 -3.34 12.92 -3.24
N PRO A 135 -3.87 13.74 -2.31
CA PRO A 135 -3.71 15.20 -2.42
C PRO A 135 -2.24 15.66 -2.37
N LEU A 136 -1.39 14.94 -1.61
CA LEU A 136 0.04 15.23 -1.50
C LEU A 136 0.79 14.86 -2.79
N VAL A 137 0.40 13.75 -3.42
CA VAL A 137 1.03 13.25 -4.65
C VAL A 137 0.57 14.06 -5.86
N MET A 138 -0.66 14.57 -5.87
CA MET A 138 -1.17 15.40 -6.97
C MET A 138 -0.32 16.65 -7.22
N ASN A 139 0.32 17.20 -6.18
CA ASN A 139 1.23 18.33 -6.32
C ASN A 139 2.55 17.96 -7.03
N ASP A 140 3.01 16.71 -6.92
CA ASP A 140 4.24 16.23 -7.55
C ASP A 140 4.20 14.72 -7.84
N ILE A 141 3.39 14.36 -8.84
CA ILE A 141 3.05 12.96 -9.16
C ILE A 141 4.30 12.14 -9.48
N VAL A 142 5.18 12.70 -10.31
CA VAL A 142 6.35 11.98 -10.83
C VAL A 142 7.26 11.55 -9.69
N ARG A 143 7.61 12.48 -8.79
CA ARG A 143 8.49 12.16 -7.67
C ARG A 143 7.78 11.35 -6.60
N GLY A 144 6.50 11.61 -6.34
CA GLY A 144 5.69 10.82 -5.43
C GLY A 144 5.67 9.35 -5.80
N VAL A 145 5.31 9.05 -7.07
CA VAL A 145 5.23 7.68 -7.60
C VAL A 145 6.60 6.99 -7.64
N ILE A 146 7.68 7.71 -7.98
CA ILE A 146 9.03 7.13 -7.96
C ILE A 146 9.44 6.74 -6.54
N ALA A 147 9.17 7.60 -5.55
CA ALA A 147 9.49 7.31 -4.17
C ALA A 147 8.72 6.11 -3.63
N THR A 148 7.42 6.03 -3.89
CA THR A 148 6.59 4.89 -3.48
C THR A 148 6.92 3.62 -4.23
N ALA A 149 7.24 3.67 -5.52
CA ALA A 149 7.66 2.49 -6.27
C ALA A 149 8.93 1.88 -5.68
N ILE A 150 9.93 2.72 -5.35
CA ILE A 150 11.20 2.26 -4.78
C ILE A 150 10.98 1.75 -3.35
N GLY A 151 10.30 2.50 -2.49
CA GLY A 151 10.04 2.07 -1.11
C GLY A 151 9.12 0.85 -1.02
N GLY A 152 8.11 0.78 -1.88
CA GLY A 152 7.23 -0.37 -2.06
C GLY A 152 7.99 -1.61 -2.50
N PHE A 153 8.91 -1.48 -3.47
CA PHE A 153 9.77 -2.58 -3.89
C PHE A 153 10.62 -3.11 -2.73
N VAL A 154 11.32 -2.22 -2.00
CA VAL A 154 12.17 -2.65 -0.89
C VAL A 154 11.34 -3.22 0.27
N GLY A 155 10.19 -2.63 0.58
CA GLY A 155 9.26 -3.11 1.61
C GLY A 155 8.67 -4.48 1.33
N GLY A 156 8.17 -4.68 0.11
CA GLY A 156 7.60 -5.95 -0.33
C GLY A 156 8.66 -7.05 -0.40
N ALA A 157 9.86 -6.73 -0.90
CA ALA A 157 11.01 -7.63 -0.88
C ALA A 157 11.40 -8.04 0.55
N THR A 158 11.48 -7.08 1.46
CA THR A 158 11.82 -7.31 2.88
C THR A 158 10.80 -8.23 3.55
N THR A 159 9.51 -8.01 3.27
CA THR A 159 8.42 -8.84 3.80
C THR A 159 8.58 -10.31 3.40
N MET A 160 8.82 -10.56 2.12
CA MET A 160 8.93 -11.93 1.57
C MET A 160 10.20 -12.63 2.04
N ILE A 161 11.34 -11.93 2.13
CA ILE A 161 12.61 -12.52 2.59
C ILE A 161 12.56 -12.87 4.08
N LEU A 162 11.99 -11.99 4.91
CA LEU A 162 11.86 -12.26 6.35
C LEU A 162 10.73 -13.26 6.66
N GLY A 163 9.88 -13.55 5.66
CA GLY A 163 8.80 -14.52 5.75
C GLY A 163 7.68 -14.07 6.69
N ALA A 164 7.27 -12.80 6.59
CA ALA A 164 6.05 -12.35 7.25
C ALA A 164 4.83 -12.95 6.54
N ASP A 165 3.89 -13.43 7.34
CA ASP A 165 2.65 -14.08 6.89
C ASP A 165 1.55 -13.62 7.83
N ALA A 166 0.49 -13.04 7.28
CA ALA A 166 -0.72 -12.61 7.97
C ALA A 166 -1.94 -13.35 7.42
N THR A 167 -2.73 -13.92 8.32
CA THR A 167 -3.99 -14.59 7.97
C THR A 167 -5.10 -13.59 7.61
N VAL A 168 -5.02 -12.35 8.11
CA VAL A 168 -6.02 -11.33 7.86
C VAL A 168 -5.60 -10.47 6.66
N PRO A 169 -6.43 -10.38 5.60
CA PRO A 169 -6.09 -9.61 4.38
C PRO A 169 -6.24 -8.09 4.53
N PHE A 170 -6.59 -7.58 5.73
CA PHE A 170 -6.89 -6.17 5.97
C PHE A 170 -6.47 -5.75 7.39
N GLY A 171 -6.32 -4.44 7.61
CA GLY A 171 -6.24 -3.87 8.98
C GLY A 171 -4.97 -3.09 9.31
N GLY A 172 -4.08 -2.88 8.34
CA GLY A 172 -2.83 -2.15 8.54
C GLY A 172 -1.98 -2.67 9.69
N VAL A 173 -1.52 -1.80 10.57
CA VAL A 173 -0.74 -2.19 11.77
C VAL A 173 -1.51 -3.18 12.67
N LEU A 174 -2.84 -3.19 12.61
CA LEU A 174 -3.67 -4.11 13.39
C LEU A 174 -3.57 -5.57 12.91
N MET A 175 -3.00 -5.85 11.74
CA MET A 175 -2.77 -7.23 11.30
C MET A 175 -1.50 -7.85 11.89
N ILE A 176 -0.57 -7.04 12.44
CA ILE A 176 0.71 -7.51 12.97
C ILE A 176 0.56 -8.62 14.04
N PRO A 177 -0.40 -8.54 14.99
CA PRO A 177 -0.62 -9.62 15.96
C PRO A 177 -1.10 -10.94 15.36
N THR A 178 -1.66 -10.90 14.15
CA THR A 178 -2.14 -12.10 13.44
C THR A 178 -1.03 -12.82 12.68
N MET A 179 0.17 -12.24 12.65
CA MET A 179 1.30 -12.80 11.91
C MET A 179 2.06 -13.86 12.70
N SER A 180 2.52 -14.90 12.00
CA SER A 180 3.45 -15.88 12.54
C SER A 180 4.79 -15.25 12.96
N LYS A 181 5.22 -14.19 12.25
CA LYS A 181 6.44 -13.42 12.54
C LYS A 181 6.16 -11.90 12.59
N PRO A 182 5.64 -11.38 13.71
CA PRO A 182 5.26 -9.97 13.83
C PRO A 182 6.43 -8.99 13.61
N LEU A 183 7.63 -9.36 14.08
CA LEU A 183 8.84 -8.55 13.91
C LEU A 183 9.22 -8.34 12.43
N ALA A 184 9.02 -9.37 11.59
CA ALA A 184 9.28 -9.26 10.16
C ALA A 184 8.36 -8.20 9.52
N GLY A 185 7.08 -8.15 9.92
CA GLY A 185 6.14 -7.15 9.45
C GLY A 185 6.48 -5.72 9.90
N ILE A 186 6.88 -5.54 11.17
CA ILE A 186 7.32 -4.24 11.68
C ILE A 186 8.56 -3.75 10.93
N ILE A 187 9.55 -4.61 10.73
CA ILE A 187 10.77 -4.28 9.99
C ILE A 187 10.42 -3.87 8.56
N ALA A 188 9.54 -4.61 7.89
CA ALA A 188 9.13 -4.29 6.52
C ALA A 188 8.43 -2.92 6.42
N ILE A 189 7.54 -2.57 7.37
CA ILE A 189 6.92 -1.25 7.42
C ILE A 189 7.97 -0.16 7.59
N VAL A 190 8.87 -0.33 8.55
CA VAL A 190 9.93 0.66 8.84
C VAL A 190 10.84 0.84 7.64
N VAL A 191 11.31 -0.26 7.04
CA VAL A 191 12.19 -0.21 5.87
C VAL A 191 11.52 0.49 4.70
N ASN A 192 10.26 0.15 4.39
CA ASN A 192 9.51 0.82 3.34
C ASN A 192 9.36 2.32 3.63
N ALA A 193 8.85 2.68 4.81
CA ALA A 193 8.59 4.07 5.16
C ALA A 193 9.86 4.91 5.15
N VAL A 194 10.97 4.36 5.65
CA VAL A 194 12.29 5.02 5.63
C VAL A 194 12.78 5.22 4.21
N VAL A 195 12.73 4.19 3.35
CA VAL A 195 13.17 4.29 1.95
C VAL A 195 12.31 5.27 1.16
N THR A 196 10.99 5.17 1.26
CA THR A 196 10.04 6.10 0.62
C THR A 196 10.35 7.54 1.07
N GLY A 197 10.50 7.76 2.38
CA GLY A 197 10.77 9.07 2.95
C GLY A 197 12.11 9.66 2.50
N LEU A 198 13.18 8.86 2.51
CA LEU A 198 14.51 9.27 2.06
C LEU A 198 14.53 9.61 0.58
N VAL A 199 13.98 8.73 -0.27
CA VAL A 199 13.92 8.95 -1.71
C VAL A 199 13.15 10.24 -1.98
N LEU A 200 11.97 10.40 -1.38
CA LEU A 200 11.14 11.59 -1.56
C LEU A 200 11.86 12.87 -1.09
N ALA A 201 12.52 12.85 0.06
CA ALA A 201 13.27 14.00 0.58
C ALA A 201 14.49 14.38 -0.30
N ILE A 202 15.10 13.42 -0.98
CA ILE A 202 16.22 13.66 -1.90
C ILE A 202 15.71 14.26 -3.21
N ILE A 203 14.67 13.67 -3.82
CA ILE A 203 14.21 14.00 -5.17
C ILE A 203 13.24 15.19 -5.22
N LYS A 204 12.47 15.43 -4.14
CA LYS A 204 11.53 16.57 -4.09
C LYS A 204 12.33 17.87 -3.96
N LYS A 205 11.88 18.87 -4.72
CA LYS A 205 12.48 20.21 -4.71
C LYS A 205 11.92 21.02 -3.54
N ASP A 206 12.64 22.07 -3.16
CA ASP A 206 12.14 23.03 -2.19
C ASP A 206 10.92 23.76 -2.74
N VAL A 207 9.94 23.99 -1.88
CA VAL A 207 8.76 24.81 -2.12
C VAL A 207 9.22 26.25 -2.29
N THR A 208 8.90 26.84 -3.42
CA THR A 208 9.27 28.22 -3.78
C THR A 208 8.27 29.21 -3.18
N GLU A 209 8.66 30.48 -3.02
CA GLU A 209 7.73 31.54 -2.58
C GLU A 209 6.49 31.65 -3.49
N LYS A 210 6.65 31.45 -4.81
CA LYS A 210 5.53 31.37 -5.77
C LYS A 210 4.54 30.24 -5.49
N ASP A 211 5.02 29.12 -4.97
CA ASP A 211 4.16 27.98 -4.61
C ASP A 211 3.36 28.29 -3.34
N MET A 212 3.86 29.20 -2.49
CA MET A 212 3.12 29.71 -1.33
C MET A 212 2.11 30.79 -1.74
N GLU A 213 2.48 31.71 -2.63
CA GLU A 213 1.59 32.76 -3.16
C GLU A 213 0.37 32.16 -3.90
N ALA A 214 0.58 31.17 -4.76
CA ALA A 214 -0.50 30.49 -5.48
C ALA A 214 -1.47 29.70 -4.58
N LEU A 215 -1.07 29.37 -3.35
CA LEU A 215 -1.93 28.74 -2.35
C LEU A 215 -2.75 29.76 -1.57
N VAL A 216 -2.20 30.95 -1.31
CA VAL A 216 -2.94 32.06 -0.69
C VAL A 216 -4.04 32.55 -1.64
N GLU A 217 -3.76 32.69 -2.94
CA GLU A 217 -4.78 33.06 -3.93
C GLU A 217 -5.94 32.04 -3.97
N LYS A 218 -5.64 30.74 -3.86
CA LYS A 218 -6.68 29.69 -3.77
C LYS A 218 -7.48 29.72 -2.48
N GLU A 219 -6.84 29.94 -1.33
CA GLU A 219 -7.55 30.10 -0.05
C GLU A 219 -8.46 31.35 -0.08
N GLU A 220 -8.03 32.44 -0.69
CA GLU A 220 -8.85 33.65 -0.85
C GLU A 220 -10.02 33.45 -1.83
N GLU A 221 -9.84 32.67 -2.90
CA GLU A 221 -10.93 32.28 -3.80
C GLU A 221 -11.96 31.34 -3.14
N GLU A 222 -11.55 30.41 -2.27
CA GLU A 222 -12.48 29.55 -1.51
C GLU A 222 -13.22 30.30 -0.40
N ILE A 223 -12.63 31.35 0.18
CA ILE A 223 -13.24 32.20 1.21
C ILE A 223 -13.86 33.46 0.56
N ASN A 224 -14.52 33.30 -0.60
CA ASN A 224 -15.16 34.43 -1.23
C ASN A 224 -16.41 34.86 -0.43
N LEU A 225 -16.36 36.07 0.11
CA LEU A 225 -17.36 36.66 1.01
C LEU A 225 -18.76 36.79 0.39
N GLU A 226 -18.90 36.61 -0.92
CA GLU A 226 -20.18 36.64 -1.66
C GLU A 226 -21.10 35.44 -1.32
N ASP A 227 -20.56 34.33 -0.80
CA ASP A 227 -21.32 33.14 -0.40
C ASP A 227 -21.80 33.19 1.07
N ILE A 228 -21.34 34.17 1.85
CA ILE A 228 -21.75 34.33 3.26
C ILE A 228 -23.05 35.15 3.29
N GLN A 229 -24.18 34.47 3.08
CA GLN A 229 -25.49 35.04 3.39
C GLN A 229 -25.69 35.06 4.91
N ILE A 230 -25.51 36.24 5.50
CA ILE A 230 -25.99 36.52 6.85
C ILE A 230 -27.51 36.69 6.76
N PHE A 231 -28.26 35.67 7.20
CA PHE A 231 -29.72 35.75 7.38
C PHE A 231 -30.08 36.62 8.60
#